data_AF-A0A9P6XM15-F1
#
_entry.id   AF-A0A9P6XM15-F1
#
_cell.length_a   1.000
_cell.length_b   1.000
_cell.length_c   1.000
_cell.angle_alpha   90.00
_cell.angle_beta   90.00
_cell.angle_gamma   90.00
#
_symmetry.space_group_name_H-M   'P 1'
#
loop_
_entity.id
_entity.type
_entity.pdbx_description
1 polymer ?
#
loop_
_entity_poly.entity_id
_entity_poly.type
_entity_poly.pdbx_seq_one_letter_code
_entity_poly.pdbx_strand_id
1 'polypeptide(L)'
;MQALLRKVVADFHTAAVLITHDIDEALVLADRIVLLGGAPGRILGVWRVDLPHPRADLLPEMGALRLEILTRLRAALRAVRGDAVQV
;
A
#
# COMPACT_ATOMS: atom_id res chain seq x y z
N MET A 1 -15.12 -4.62 6.41
CA MET A 1 -14.69 -5.08 5.07
C MET A 1 -13.53 -6.09 5.14
N GLN A 2 -12.49 -5.80 5.94
CA GLN A 2 -11.21 -6.51 5.93
C GLN A 2 -11.27 -8.01 6.27
N ALA A 3 -12.14 -8.42 7.20
CA ALA A 3 -12.24 -9.82 7.63
C ALA A 3 -12.81 -10.76 6.54
N LEU A 4 -13.75 -10.27 5.72
CA LEU A 4 -14.40 -11.08 4.68
C LEU A 4 -13.42 -11.43 3.56
N LEU A 5 -12.62 -10.46 3.12
CA LEU A 5 -11.62 -10.68 2.06
C LEU A 5 -10.61 -11.74 2.48
N ARG A 6 -10.07 -11.64 3.69
CA ARG A 6 -9.13 -12.63 4.24
C ARG A 6 -9.76 -14.01 4.34
N LYS A 7 -11.01 -14.10 4.78
CA LYS A 7 -11.75 -15.36 4.88
C LYS A 7 -11.94 -16.01 3.51
N VAL A 8 -12.40 -15.27 2.50
CA VAL A 8 -12.60 -15.79 1.14
C VAL A 8 -11.28 -16.26 0.52
N VAL A 9 -10.20 -15.50 0.69
CA VAL A 9 -8.88 -15.90 0.21
C VAL A 9 -8.41 -17.20 0.84
N ALA A 10 -8.57 -17.34 2.16
CA ALA A 10 -8.20 -18.54 2.91
C ALA A 10 -9.08 -19.76 2.54
N ASP A 11 -10.40 -19.57 2.48
CA ASP A 11 -11.36 -20.65 2.23
C ASP A 11 -11.22 -21.20 0.79
N PHE A 12 -11.03 -20.31 -0.19
CA PHE A 12 -11.00 -20.68 -1.61
C PHE A 12 -9.59 -20.75 -2.22
N HIS A 13 -8.53 -20.51 -1.45
CA HIS A 13 -7.14 -20.56 -1.92
C HIS A 13 -6.89 -19.69 -3.16
N THR A 14 -7.48 -18.50 -3.17
CA THR A 14 -7.43 -17.57 -4.30
C THR A 14 -6.45 -16.42 -4.06
N ALA A 15 -5.95 -15.81 -5.12
CA ALA A 15 -5.24 -14.53 -5.02
C ALA A 15 -6.25 -13.38 -5.10
N ALA A 16 -6.08 -12.38 -4.24
CA ALA A 16 -6.88 -11.15 -4.27
C ALA A 16 -6.00 -9.93 -4.55
N VAL A 17 -6.56 -8.96 -5.29
CA VAL A 17 -5.98 -7.63 -5.46
C VAL A 17 -6.94 -6.64 -4.81
N LEU A 18 -6.44 -5.92 -3.80
CA LEU A 18 -7.17 -4.84 -3.13
C LEU A 18 -6.59 -3.50 -3.56
N ILE A 19 -7.45 -2.58 -3.99
CA ILE A 19 -7.11 -1.19 -4.23
C ILE A 19 -7.63 -0.39 -3.04
N THR A 20 -6.73 0.25 -2.31
CA THR A 20 -7.08 1.11 -1.17
C THR A 20 -6.27 2.40 -1.20
N HIS A 21 -6.83 3.45 -0.60
CA HIS A 21 -6.13 4.71 -0.36
C HIS A 21 -5.52 4.77 1.05
N ASP A 22 -5.78 3.76 1.88
CA ASP A 22 -5.29 3.67 3.26
C ASP A 22 -4.05 2.77 3.33
N ILE A 23 -2.93 3.36 3.77
CA ILE A 23 -1.66 2.65 3.93
C ILE A 23 -1.73 1.64 5.07
N ASP A 24 -2.47 1.93 6.13
CA ASP A 24 -2.56 1.02 7.28
C ASP A 24 -3.34 -0.23 6.91
N GLU A 25 -4.42 -0.07 6.13
CA GLU A 25 -5.13 -1.21 5.54
C GLU A 25 -4.23 -2.07 4.65
N ALA A 26 -3.41 -1.43 3.80
CA ALA A 26 -2.48 -2.16 2.94
C ALA A 26 -1.44 -2.95 3.76
N LEU A 27 -0.90 -2.37 4.82
CA LEU A 27 0.07 -3.01 5.72
C LEU A 27 -0.54 -4.22 6.46
N VAL A 28 -1.77 -4.07 6.95
CA VAL A 28 -2.44 -5.14 7.71
C VAL A 28 -2.82 -6.33 6.83
N LEU A 29 -3.21 -6.07 5.57
CA LEU A 29 -3.82 -7.10 4.73
C LEU A 29 -2.89 -7.69 3.68
N ALA A 30 -2.06 -6.87 3.03
CA ALA A 30 -1.39 -7.28 1.80
C ALA A 30 -0.03 -7.95 2.07
N ASP A 31 0.27 -9.03 1.36
CA ASP A 31 1.63 -9.59 1.32
C ASP A 31 2.58 -8.75 0.46
N ARG A 32 2.00 -8.04 -0.53
CA ARG A 32 2.71 -7.15 -1.43
C ARG A 32 1.93 -5.86 -1.63
N ILE A 33 2.60 -4.73 -1.40
CA ILE A 33 2.06 -3.39 -1.59
C ILE A 33 2.68 -2.79 -2.86
N VAL A 34 1.85 -2.31 -3.77
CA VAL A 34 2.27 -1.58 -4.98
C VAL A 34 1.72 -0.16 -4.87
N LEU A 35 2.60 0.83 -4.81
CA LEU A 35 2.17 2.24 -4.80
C LEU A 35 2.08 2.74 -6.23
N LEU A 36 0.88 3.20 -6.60
CA LEU A 36 0.62 3.85 -7.89
C LEU A 36 0.56 5.36 -7.70
N GLY A 37 1.00 6.12 -8.70
CA GLY A 37 0.76 7.56 -8.71
C GLY A 37 1.21 8.29 -9.97
N GLY A 38 0.99 9.60 -9.95
CA GLY A 38 1.26 10.51 -11.06
C GLY A 38 0.27 10.42 -12.22
N ALA A 39 0.47 11.28 -13.23
CA ALA A 39 -0.38 11.37 -14.42
C ALA A 39 0.50 11.43 -15.69
N PRO A 40 0.52 10.38 -16.54
CA PRO A 40 -0.19 9.11 -16.41
C PRO A 40 0.33 8.23 -15.25
N GLY A 41 -0.53 7.31 -14.78
CA GLY A 41 -0.28 6.48 -13.60
C GLY A 41 0.89 5.51 -13.81
N ARG A 42 1.83 5.51 -12.87
CA ARG A 42 3.02 4.65 -12.86
C ARG A 42 3.25 4.02 -11.50
N ILE A 43 4.01 2.93 -11.47
CA ILE A 43 4.46 2.31 -10.22
C ILE A 43 5.54 3.20 -9.61
N LEU A 44 5.32 3.63 -8.36
CA LEU A 44 6.23 4.47 -7.58
C LEU A 44 7.07 3.66 -6.59
N GLY A 45 6.63 2.44 -6.26
CA GLY A 45 7.33 1.55 -5.36
C GLY A 45 6.58 0.23 -5.16
N VAL A 46 7.33 -0.80 -4.75
CA VAL A 46 6.81 -2.12 -4.42
C VAL A 46 7.46 -2.58 -3.13
N TRP A 47 6.65 -3.05 -2.18
CA TRP A 47 7.12 -3.57 -0.89
C TRP A 47 6.52 -4.94 -0.62
N ARG A 48 7.30 -5.77 0.05
CA ARG A 48 6.86 -7.05 0.59
C ARG A 48 6.69 -6.93 2.10
N VAL A 49 5.60 -7.46 2.64
CA VAL A 49 5.31 -7.42 4.08
C VAL A 49 5.55 -8.81 4.66
N ASP A 50 6.78 -9.08 5.08
CA ASP A 50 7.20 -10.38 5.60
C ASP A 50 6.86 -10.57 7.08
N LEU A 51 5.61 -10.29 7.45
CA LEU A 51 5.06 -10.53 8.79
C LEU A 51 3.92 -11.56 8.71
N PRO A 52 3.76 -12.43 9.71
CA PRO A 52 2.64 -13.35 9.75
C PRO A 52 1.32 -12.60 9.99
N HIS A 53 0.22 -13.10 9.44
CA HIS A 53 -1.12 -12.61 9.83
C HIS A 53 -1.62 -13.31 11.10
N PRO A 54 -2.48 -12.67 11.91
CA PRO A 54 -3.03 -11.32 11.78
C PRO A 54 -2.03 -10.22 12.17
N ARG A 55 -1.98 -9.13 11.38
CA ARG A 55 -1.02 -8.02 11.55
C ARG A 55 -1.59 -6.77 12.23
N ALA A 56 -2.84 -6.80 12.67
CA ALA A 56 -3.49 -5.62 13.27
C ALA A 56 -2.71 -5.11 14.50
N ASP A 57 -2.21 -6.03 15.32
CA ASP A 57 -1.42 -5.71 16.52
C ASP A 57 0.06 -5.43 16.21
N LEU A 58 0.50 -5.69 14.97
CA LEU A 58 1.88 -5.50 14.50
C LEU A 58 2.10 -4.16 13.77
N LEU A 59 1.07 -3.31 13.76
CA LEU A 59 1.11 -2.00 13.10
C LEU A 59 2.23 -1.09 13.63
N PRO A 60 2.49 -1.02 14.95
CA PRO A 60 3.59 -0.24 15.50
C PRO A 60 4.98 -0.64 14.94
N GLU A 61 5.22 -1.94 14.78
CA GLU A 61 6.46 -2.53 14.28
C GLU A 61 6.69 -2.22 12.79
N MET A 62 5.60 -2.04 12.04
CA MET A 62 5.63 -1.65 10.63
C MET A 62 5.84 -0.14 10.40
N GLY A 63 6.10 0.64 11.44
CA GLY A 63 6.24 2.10 11.36
C GLY A 63 7.30 2.57 10.35
N ALA A 64 8.42 1.86 10.23
CA ALA A 64 9.46 2.18 9.26
C ALA A 64 8.96 2.04 7.81
N LEU A 65 8.27 0.93 7.51
CA LEU A 65 7.70 0.65 6.20
C LEU A 65 6.60 1.68 5.85
N ARG A 66 5.74 2.01 6.81
CA ARG A 66 4.72 3.06 6.67
C ARG A 66 5.36 4.40 6.28
N LEU A 67 6.42 4.81 6.98
CA LEU A 67 7.09 6.07 6.73
C LEU A 67 7.75 6.11 5.35
N GLU A 68 8.32 4.99 4.91
CA GLU A 68 8.90 4.87 3.57
C GLU A 68 7.85 5.09 2.47
N ILE A 69 6.71 4.40 2.57
CA ILE A 69 5.59 4.52 1.61
C ILE A 69 5.08 5.96 1.58
N LEU A 70 4.85 6.56 2.75
CA LEU A 70 4.41 7.96 2.87
C LEU A 70 5.41 8.94 2.24
N THR A 71 6.70 8.71 2.44
CA THR A 71 7.77 9.54 1.89
C THR A 71 7.78 9.47 0.36
N ARG A 72 7.66 8.27 -0.22
CA ARG A 72 7.55 8.07 -1.67
C ARG A 72 6.31 8.75 -2.25
N LEU A 73 5.16 8.61 -1.61
CA LEU A 73 3.91 9.24 -2.04
C LEU A 73 4.04 10.78 -2.04
N ARG A 74 4.59 11.36 -0.96
CA ARG A 74 4.79 12.81 -0.86
C ARG A 74 5.74 13.34 -1.93
N ALA A 75 6.84 12.64 -2.19
CA ALA A 75 7.78 13.02 -3.24
C ALA A 75 7.10 13.04 -4.62
N ALA A 76 6.29 12.02 -4.93
CA ALA A 76 5.56 11.95 -6.19
C ALA A 76 4.51 13.07 -6.33
N LEU A 77 3.77 13.38 -5.26
CA LEU A 77 2.78 14.48 -5.27
C LEU A 77 3.44 15.85 -5.49
N ARG A 78 4.66 16.06 -4.98
CA ARG A 78 5.42 17.29 -5.21
C ARG A 78 5.89 17.41 -6.66
N ALA A 79 6.38 16.32 -7.26
CA ALA A 79 6.79 16.30 -8.66
C ALA A 79 5.64 16.68 -9.60
N VAL A 80 4.45 16.11 -9.38
CA VAL A 80 3.25 16.42 -10.19
C VAL A 80 2.86 17.90 -10.09
N ARG A 81 2.99 18.52 -8.91
CA ARG A 81 2.71 19.96 -8.75
C ARG A 81 3.78 20.84 -9.39
N GLY A 82 5.04 20.39 -9.44
CA GLY A 82 6.13 21.11 -10.09
C GLY A 82 5.95 21.18 -11.62
N ASP A 83 5.53 20.07 -12.23
CA ASP A 83 5.29 20.00 -13.68
C ASP A 83 4.12 20.91 -14.12
N ALA A 84 3.13 21.13 -13.26
CA ALA A 84 1.96 21.97 -13.55
C ALA A 84 2.23 23.49 -13.55
N VAL A 85 3.42 23.94 -13.10
CA VAL A 85 3.77 25.38 -12.99
C VAL A 85 4.68 25.85 -14.14
N GLN A 86 5.05 24.96 -15.07
CA GLN A 86 5.93 25.28 -16.20
C GLN A 86 5.23 25.47 -17.57
N VAL A 87 3.91 25.73 -17.59
CA VAL A 87 3.15 25.97 -18.82
C VAL A 87 2.46 27.33 -18.79
#